data_AF-A0AAE6ENF8-F1
#
_entry.id   AF-A0AAE6ENF8-F1
#
_cell.length_a   1.000
_cell.length_b   1.000
_cell.length_c   1.000
_cell.angle_alpha   90.00
_cell.angle_beta   90.00
_cell.angle_gamma   90.00
#
_symmetry.space_group_name_H-M   'P 1'
#
loop_
_entity.id
_entity.type
_entity.pdbx_description
1 polymer ?
#
loop_
_entity_poly.entity_id
_entity_poly.type
_entity_poly.pdbx_seq_one_letter_code
_entity_poly.pdbx_strand_id
1 'polypeptide(L)'
;MLIRYAEFVGTIKAGKQEEFYDFVETTLTPLWTKFDGAVNVSVCRELERDEGAPSIPLLLAIYRQETLPDECAPLLQEALVRGEFERGEASRITGLPDRSARRVLKALTDEGLLASVTEKGPVSLRFPVQALDTLFPRLYPEDV
;
A
#
# COMPACT_ATOMS: atom_id res chain seq x y z
N MET A 1 -1.79 -2.79 0.24
CA MET A 1 -0.69 -1.82 0.08
C MET A 1 -0.13 -1.98 -1.31
N LEU A 2 -0.16 -0.93 -2.12
CA LEU A 2 0.31 -0.99 -3.51
C LEU A 2 1.56 -0.11 -3.65
N ILE A 3 2.67 -0.69 -4.09
CA ILE A 3 3.87 0.06 -4.44
C ILE A 3 3.80 0.35 -5.94
N ARG A 4 3.95 1.63 -6.31
CA ARG A 4 4.15 2.03 -7.70
C ARG A 4 5.59 2.43 -7.90
N TYR A 5 6.21 1.83 -8.92
CA TYR A 5 7.56 2.17 -9.34
C TYR A 5 7.53 3.01 -10.61
N ALA A 6 8.46 3.96 -10.70
CA ALA A 6 8.77 4.68 -11.91
C ALA A 6 10.28 4.69 -12.12
N GLU A 7 10.70 4.20 -13.28
CA GLU A 7 12.09 4.22 -13.72
C GLU A 7 12.30 5.43 -14.62
N PHE A 8 13.27 6.27 -14.27
CA PHE A 8 13.65 7.40 -15.08
C PHE A 8 14.87 7.00 -15.90
N VAL A 9 14.61 6.32 -17.01
CA VAL A 9 15.65 5.85 -17.92
C VAL A 9 16.26 7.03 -18.67
N GLY A 10 17.58 7.13 -18.66
CA GLY A 10 18.30 8.18 -19.37
C GLY A 10 19.65 8.51 -18.75
N THR A 11 20.28 9.59 -19.22
CA THR A 11 21.60 10.00 -18.75
C THR A 11 21.52 11.39 -18.14
N ILE A 12 22.02 11.54 -16.91
CA ILE A 12 22.23 12.87 -16.33
C ILE A 12 23.38 13.54 -17.07
N LYS A 13 23.22 14.82 -17.40
CA LYS A 13 24.29 15.60 -18.03
C LYS A 13 25.58 15.51 -17.22
N ALA A 14 26.71 15.30 -17.89
CA ALA A 14 28.01 15.18 -17.24
C ALA A 14 28.32 16.41 -16.35
N GLY A 15 28.73 16.15 -15.10
CA GLY A 15 29.04 17.18 -14.10
C GLY A 15 27.81 17.81 -13.44
N LYS A 16 26.60 17.28 -13.67
CA LYS A 16 25.34 17.78 -13.10
C LYS A 16 24.66 16.81 -12.15
N GLN A 17 25.35 15.74 -11.76
CA GLN A 17 24.79 14.70 -10.90
C GLN A 17 24.35 15.24 -9.53
N GLU A 18 25.20 16.01 -8.85
CA GLU A 18 24.90 16.59 -7.54
C GLU A 18 23.70 17.55 -7.62
N GLU A 19 23.73 18.52 -8.55
CA GLU A 19 22.63 19.45 -8.78
C GLU A 19 21.31 18.74 -9.11
N PHE A 20 21.36 17.65 -9.89
CA PHE A 20 20.18 16.86 -10.20
C PHE A 20 19.60 16.18 -8.95
N TYR A 21 20.42 15.51 -8.14
CA TYR A 21 19.94 14.82 -6.94
C TYR A 21 19.47 15.80 -5.86
N ASP A 22 20.15 16.93 -5.69
CA ASP A 22 19.69 18.02 -4.82
C ASP A 22 18.32 18.54 -5.25
N PHE A 23 18.11 18.76 -6.55
CA PHE A 23 16.81 19.19 -7.08
C PHE A 23 15.72 18.14 -6.82
N VAL A 24 16.04 16.86 -7.05
CA VAL A 24 15.11 15.76 -6.76
C VAL A 24 14.71 15.76 -5.28
N GLU A 25 15.68 15.82 -4.37
CA GLU A 25 15.45 15.75 -2.94
C GLU A 25 14.70 16.98 -2.41
N THR A 26 15.10 18.18 -2.82
CA THR A 26 14.58 19.44 -2.27
C THR A 26 13.29 19.89 -2.93
N THR A 27 13.05 19.50 -4.19
CA THR A 27 11.92 19.99 -4.97
C THR A 27 10.93 18.89 -5.34
N LEU A 28 11.39 17.76 -5.89
CA LEU A 28 10.49 16.74 -6.41
C LEU A 28 9.93 15.81 -5.31
N THR A 29 10.77 15.36 -4.37
CA THR A 29 10.34 14.49 -3.28
C THR A 29 9.18 15.11 -2.46
N PRO A 30 9.23 16.40 -2.05
CA PRO A 30 8.12 17.05 -1.34
C PRO A 30 6.83 17.21 -2.16
N LEU A 31 6.92 17.19 -3.49
CA LEU A 31 5.75 17.21 -4.37
C LEU A 31 5.12 15.82 -4.46
N TRP A 32 5.94 14.78 -4.61
CA TRP A 32 5.47 13.40 -4.69
C TRP A 32 4.87 12.87 -3.39
N THR A 33 5.33 13.35 -2.23
CA THR A 33 4.71 12.99 -0.94
C THR A 33 3.29 13.53 -0.78
N LYS A 34 2.90 14.53 -1.58
CA LYS A 34 1.54 15.09 -1.60
C LYS A 34 0.61 14.36 -2.58
N PHE A 35 1.09 13.34 -3.28
CA PHE A 35 0.23 12.54 -4.16
C PHE A 35 -0.84 11.82 -3.34
N ASP A 36 -2.03 11.72 -3.91
CA ASP A 36 -3.17 11.09 -3.24
C ASP A 36 -2.86 9.62 -2.87
N GLY A 37 -3.14 9.29 -1.61
CA GLY A 37 -2.83 8.00 -1.01
C GLY A 37 -1.34 7.68 -0.81
N ALA A 38 -0.41 8.60 -1.06
CA ALA A 38 1.01 8.40 -0.78
C ALA A 38 1.26 8.34 0.74
N VAL A 39 1.77 7.19 1.20
CA VAL A 39 2.17 6.97 2.59
C VAL A 39 3.68 7.19 2.75
N ASN A 40 4.44 6.71 1.79
CA ASN A 40 5.89 6.86 1.77
C ASN A 40 6.38 7.04 0.33
N VAL A 41 7.41 7.86 0.16
CA VAL A 41 8.11 8.05 -1.10
C VAL A 41 9.58 7.73 -0.85
N SER A 42 10.09 6.76 -1.61
CA SER A 42 11.50 6.41 -1.62
C SER A 42 12.10 6.74 -2.98
N VAL A 43 13.28 7.35 -2.94
CA VAL A 43 14.03 7.77 -4.12
C VAL A 43 15.39 7.09 -4.09
N CYS A 44 15.65 6.25 -5.07
CA CYS A 44 16.93 5.56 -5.23
C CYS A 44 17.75 6.23 -6.34
N ARG A 45 19.04 6.42 -6.06
CA ARG A 45 20.04 6.91 -7.02
C ARG A 45 20.86 5.74 -7.57
N GLU A 46 21.24 5.81 -8.83
CA GLU A 46 22.19 4.87 -9.41
C GLU A 46 23.57 5.07 -8.75
N LEU A 47 24.15 3.99 -8.22
CA LEU A 47 25.50 4.01 -7.63
C LEU A 47 26.51 3.35 -8.57
N GLU A 48 26.16 2.16 -9.05
CA GLU A 48 26.97 1.34 -9.95
C GLU A 48 26.07 0.76 -11.03
N ARG A 49 26.65 0.49 -12.20
CA ARG A 49 25.93 -0.03 -13.36
C ARG A 49 26.78 -1.06 -14.08
N ASP A 50 26.21 -2.23 -14.32
CA ASP A 50 26.84 -3.25 -15.15
C ASP A 50 27.06 -2.75 -16.58
N GLU A 51 28.09 -3.28 -17.23
CA GLU A 51 28.36 -2.97 -18.63
C GLU A 51 27.21 -3.44 -19.53
N GLY A 52 26.72 -2.55 -20.41
CA GLY A 52 25.58 -2.83 -21.30
C GLY A 52 24.19 -2.66 -20.67
N ALA A 53 24.08 -2.48 -19.35
CA ALA A 53 22.79 -2.19 -18.71
C ALA A 53 22.31 -0.75 -19.00
N PRO A 54 20.99 -0.51 -19.09
CA PRO A 54 20.44 0.83 -19.25
C PRO A 54 20.77 1.69 -18.03
N SER A 55 21.04 2.97 -18.28
CA SER A 55 21.26 3.97 -17.24
C SER A 55 19.91 4.37 -16.62
N ILE A 56 19.73 4.08 -15.33
CA ILE A 56 18.52 4.44 -14.56
C ILE A 56 18.97 5.33 -13.40
N PRO A 57 19.27 6.61 -13.66
CA PRO A 57 19.77 7.54 -12.65
C PRO A 57 18.83 7.69 -11.45
N LEU A 58 17.53 7.45 -11.65
CA LEU A 58 16.52 7.63 -10.63
C LEU A 58 15.48 6.52 -10.71
N LEU A 59 15.26 5.84 -9.58
CA LEU A 59 14.13 4.95 -9.39
C LEU A 59 13.27 5.49 -8.25
N LEU A 60 12.01 5.76 -8.56
CA LEU A 60 11.02 6.24 -7.61
C LEU A 60 10.13 5.09 -7.18
N ALA A 61 9.94 4.93 -5.88
CA ALA A 61 8.95 4.03 -5.30
C ALA A 61 7.97 4.83 -4.44
N ILE A 62 6.68 4.76 -4.78
CA ILE A 62 5.61 5.37 -3.98
C ILE A 62 4.79 4.25 -3.35
N TYR A 63 4.85 4.17 -2.02
CA TYR A 63 4.01 3.30 -1.21
C TYR A 63 2.67 3.99 -1.05
N ARG A 64 1.62 3.36 -1.56
CA ARG A 64 0.27 3.90 -1.44
C ARG A 64 -0.59 3.01 -0.56
N GLN A 65 -1.33 3.66 0.32
CA GLN A 65 -2.48 3.08 0.97
C GLN A 65 -3.64 3.32 0.03
N GLU A 66 -4.13 2.25 -0.60
CA GLU A 66 -5.40 2.36 -1.28
C GLU A 66 -6.45 2.67 -0.22
N THR A 67 -7.07 3.84 -0.33
CA THR A 67 -8.29 4.15 0.39
C THR A 67 -9.33 3.17 -0.11
N LEU A 68 -9.67 2.19 0.72
CA LEU A 68 -10.79 1.31 0.43
C LEU A 68 -12.04 2.18 0.26
N PRO A 69 -12.93 1.85 -0.68
CA PRO A 69 -14.20 2.55 -0.81
C PRO A 69 -14.91 2.65 0.55
N ASP A 70 -15.59 3.76 0.83
CA ASP A 70 -16.26 3.99 2.12
C ASP A 70 -17.21 2.84 2.52
N GLU A 71 -17.81 2.19 1.51
CA GLU A 71 -18.66 1.00 1.66
C GLU A 71 -17.98 -0.20 2.34
N CYS A 72 -16.64 -0.25 2.35
CA CYS A 72 -15.86 -1.30 3.00
C CYS A 72 -15.70 -1.07 4.51
N ALA A 73 -15.74 0.19 4.96
CA ALA A 73 -15.44 0.56 6.35
C ALA A 73 -16.34 -0.16 7.39
N PRO A 74 -17.67 -0.31 7.18
CA PRO A 74 -18.52 -0.96 8.16
C PRO A 74 -18.13 -2.41 8.47
N LEU A 75 -17.72 -3.18 7.46
CA LEU A 75 -17.31 -4.59 7.67
C LEU A 75 -15.99 -4.69 8.44
N LEU A 76 -15.03 -3.82 8.13
CA LEU A 76 -13.76 -3.77 8.86
C LEU A 76 -13.96 -3.32 10.31
N GLN A 77 -14.83 -2.33 10.53
CA GLN A 77 -15.17 -1.86 11.86
C GLN A 77 -15.92 -2.94 12.67
N GLU A 78 -16.88 -3.63 12.06
CA GLU A 78 -17.60 -4.72 12.75
C GLU A 78 -16.65 -5.84 13.16
N ALA A 79 -15.76 -6.29 12.26
CA ALA A 79 -14.75 -7.28 12.60
C ALA A 79 -13.74 -6.77 13.64
N LEU A 80 -13.39 -5.48 13.63
CA LEU A 80 -12.52 -4.89 14.65
C LEU A 80 -13.17 -4.91 16.04
N VAL A 81 -14.45 -4.52 16.11
CA VAL A 81 -15.17 -4.35 17.38
C VAL A 81 -15.65 -5.69 17.94
N ARG A 82 -16.14 -6.59 17.09
CA ARG A 82 -16.71 -7.89 17.49
C ARG A 82 -15.74 -9.05 17.36
N GLY A 83 -14.57 -8.85 16.75
CA GLY A 83 -13.59 -9.89 16.44
C GLY A 83 -13.91 -10.63 15.14
N GLU A 84 -15.17 -11.05 14.97
CA GLU A 84 -15.65 -11.72 13.76
C GLU A 84 -17.14 -11.49 13.51
N PHE A 85 -17.60 -11.77 12.29
CA PHE A 85 -19.02 -11.75 11.93
C PHE A 85 -19.35 -12.78 10.84
N GLU A 86 -20.63 -13.19 10.77
CA GLU A 86 -21.07 -14.16 9.76
C GLU A 86 -21.18 -13.50 8.38
N ARG A 87 -20.76 -14.20 7.32
CA ARG A 87 -20.78 -13.65 5.94
C ARG A 87 -22.16 -13.17 5.50
N GLY A 88 -23.21 -13.82 5.98
CA GLY A 88 -24.62 -13.46 5.71
C GLY A 88 -25.04 -12.11 6.33
N GLU A 89 -24.31 -11.62 7.33
CA GLU A 89 -24.59 -10.33 7.98
C GLU A 89 -24.06 -9.14 7.18
N ALA A 90 -23.29 -9.37 6.11
CA ALA A 90 -22.65 -8.30 5.37
C ALA A 90 -23.64 -7.24 4.86
N SER A 91 -24.84 -7.64 4.43
CA SER A 91 -25.89 -6.70 4.01
C SER A 91 -26.42 -5.86 5.19
N ARG A 92 -26.64 -6.49 6.35
CA ARG A 92 -27.07 -5.81 7.58
C ARG A 92 -26.03 -4.79 8.05
N ILE A 93 -24.75 -5.17 8.04
CA ILE A 93 -23.65 -4.34 8.56
C ILE A 93 -23.37 -3.15 7.63
N THR A 94 -23.33 -3.39 6.32
CA THR A 94 -23.05 -2.32 5.33
C THR A 94 -24.26 -1.44 5.04
N GLY A 95 -25.48 -1.91 5.34
CA GLY A 95 -26.72 -1.25 4.89
C GLY A 95 -26.97 -1.35 3.39
N LEU A 96 -26.16 -2.10 2.65
CA LEU A 96 -26.24 -2.25 1.19
C LEU A 96 -27.11 -3.45 0.79
N PRO A 97 -27.70 -3.42 -0.42
CA PRO A 97 -28.35 -4.60 -0.99
C PRO A 97 -27.41 -5.81 -1.07
N ASP A 98 -28.00 -7.00 -0.95
CA ASP A 98 -27.29 -8.29 -0.82
C ASP A 98 -26.16 -8.51 -1.84
N ARG A 99 -26.40 -8.14 -3.10
CA ARG A 99 -25.41 -8.26 -4.18
C ARG A 99 -24.20 -7.33 -3.96
N SER A 100 -24.47 -6.09 -3.57
CA SER A 100 -23.43 -5.08 -3.33
C SER A 100 -22.63 -5.41 -2.07
N ALA A 101 -23.31 -5.80 -0.99
CA ALA A 101 -22.66 -6.23 0.25
C ALA A 101 -21.73 -7.43 0.03
N ARG A 102 -22.17 -8.43 -0.75
CA ARG A 102 -21.31 -9.57 -1.13
C ARG A 102 -20.10 -9.15 -1.97
N ARG A 103 -20.25 -8.17 -2.86
CA ARG A 103 -19.13 -7.62 -3.64
C ARG A 103 -18.09 -6.93 -2.75
N VAL A 104 -18.55 -6.12 -1.79
CA VAL A 104 -17.68 -5.46 -0.81
C VAL A 104 -16.94 -6.49 0.03
N LEU A 105 -17.65 -7.47 0.59
CA LEU A 105 -17.05 -8.55 1.37
C LEU A 105 -16.00 -9.32 0.53
N LYS A 106 -16.32 -9.63 -0.73
CA LYS A 106 -15.38 -10.30 -1.64
C LYS A 106 -14.12 -9.47 -1.87
N ALA A 107 -14.24 -8.17 -2.12
CA ALA A 107 -13.10 -7.29 -2.30
C ALA A 107 -12.18 -7.29 -1.07
N LEU A 108 -12.76 -7.17 0.13
CA LEU A 108 -11.99 -7.22 1.39
C LEU A 108 -11.31 -8.58 1.63
N THR A 109 -11.93 -9.68 1.22
CA THR A 109 -11.31 -11.01 1.32
C THR A 109 -10.25 -11.26 0.26
N ASP A 110 -10.45 -10.75 -0.96
CA ASP A 110 -9.47 -10.86 -2.05
C ASP A 110 -8.19 -10.07 -1.71
N GLU A 111 -8.34 -8.92 -1.06
CA GLU A 111 -7.24 -8.10 -0.51
C GLU A 111 -6.62 -8.67 0.78
N GLY A 112 -7.17 -9.77 1.32
CA GLY A 112 -6.65 -10.42 2.53
C GLY A 112 -6.86 -9.63 3.82
N LEU A 113 -7.72 -8.62 3.83
CA LEU A 113 -8.06 -7.80 5.01
C LEU A 113 -9.09 -8.50 5.91
N LEU A 114 -9.95 -9.31 5.32
CA LEU A 114 -10.86 -10.22 6.02
C LEU A 114 -10.59 -11.66 5.57
N ALA A 115 -10.63 -12.61 6.49
CA ALA A 115 -10.62 -14.02 6.12
C ALA A 115 -11.35 -14.87 7.14
N SER A 116 -11.72 -16.08 6.73
CA SER A 116 -12.25 -17.11 7.61
C SER A 116 -11.27 -18.27 7.72
N VAL A 117 -11.30 -18.99 8.83
CA VAL A 117 -10.55 -20.24 9.02
C VAL A 117 -11.13 -21.37 8.16
N THR A 118 -12.42 -21.30 7.83
CA THR A 118 -13.10 -22.30 6.99
C THR A 118 -13.72 -21.63 5.77
N GLU A 119 -14.03 -22.40 4.73
CA GLU A 119 -14.58 -21.88 3.47
C GLU A 119 -15.89 -21.08 3.67
N LYS A 120 -16.69 -21.48 4.67
CA LYS A 120 -18.02 -20.88 4.95
C LYS A 120 -18.15 -20.25 6.33
N GLY A 121 -17.08 -20.23 7.13
CA GLY A 121 -17.14 -19.73 8.49
C GLY A 121 -17.21 -18.21 8.60
N PRO A 122 -17.35 -17.69 9.83
CA PRO A 122 -17.31 -16.27 10.11
C PRO A 122 -15.98 -15.67 9.66
N VAL A 123 -16.01 -14.39 9.31
CA VAL A 123 -14.83 -13.64 8.86
C VAL A 123 -14.34 -12.73 9.97
N SER A 124 -13.02 -12.71 10.16
CA SER A 124 -12.33 -11.85 11.11
C SER A 124 -11.34 -10.96 10.36
N LEU A 125 -10.89 -9.88 11.01
CA LEU A 125 -9.74 -9.14 10.51
C LEU A 125 -8.54 -10.07 10.36
N ARG A 126 -7.85 -9.90 9.25
CA ARG A 126 -6.51 -10.41 9.06
C ARG A 126 -5.60 -9.21 8.86
N PHE A 127 -4.42 -9.31 9.44
CA PHE A 127 -3.33 -8.40 9.16
C PHE A 127 -2.36 -9.18 8.30
N PRO A 128 -2.35 -8.98 6.97
CA PRO A 128 -1.29 -9.51 6.13
C PRO A 128 0.05 -9.09 6.74
N VAL A 129 1.07 -9.95 6.69
CA VAL A 129 2.39 -9.64 7.25
C VAL A 129 2.92 -8.29 6.70
N GLN A 130 2.57 -7.97 5.46
CA GLN A 130 2.91 -6.72 4.78
C GLN A 130 2.23 -5.47 5.36
N ALA A 131 1.15 -5.61 6.13
CA ALA A 131 0.43 -4.51 6.79
C ALA A 131 0.92 -4.26 8.22
N LEU A 132 1.67 -5.20 8.82
CA LEU A 132 2.15 -5.09 10.19
C LEU A 132 3.18 -3.96 10.37
N ASP A 133 4.07 -3.76 9.40
CA ASP A 133 5.10 -2.70 9.46
C ASP A 133 4.50 -1.30 9.51
N THR A 134 3.33 -1.09 8.90
CA THR A 134 2.64 0.21 8.91
C THR A 134 1.76 0.39 10.14
N LEU A 135 1.09 -0.67 10.60
CA LEU A 135 0.16 -0.60 11.74
C LEU A 135 0.89 -0.64 13.09
N PHE A 136 2.04 -1.31 13.16
CA PHE A 136 2.84 -1.45 14.37
C PHE A 136 4.34 -1.24 14.10
N PRO A 137 4.75 -0.03 13.68
CA PRO A 137 6.14 0.27 13.27
C PRO A 137 7.20 0.11 14.37
N ARG A 138 6.81 -0.23 15.61
CA ARG A 138 7.73 -0.44 16.76
C ARG A 138 7.61 -1.83 17.39
N LEU A 139 6.88 -2.77 16.77
CA LEU A 139 6.63 -4.09 17.37
C LEU A 139 7.79 -5.08 17.18
N TYR A 140 8.61 -4.86 16.16
CA TYR A 140 9.82 -5.62 15.91
C TYR A 140 11.03 -4.73 16.21
N PRO A 141 12.07 -5.25 16.90
CA PRO A 141 13.32 -4.53 17.01
C PRO A 141 13.85 -4.32 15.59
N GLU A 142 14.18 -3.08 15.22
CA GLU A 142 15.06 -2.87 14.07
C GLU A 142 16.35 -3.64 14.39
N ASP A 143 16.68 -4.64 13.56
CA ASP A 143 17.92 -5.36 13.69
C ASP A 143 19.07 -4.34 13.76
N VAL A 144 19.85 -4.46 14.84
CA VAL A 144 21.02 -3.64 15.21
C VAL A 144 22.08 -3.64 14.12
#